data_AF-A0A3Q7PM56-F1
#
_entry.id   AF-A0A3Q7PM56-F1
#
_cell.length_a   1.000
_cell.length_b   1.000
_cell.length_c   1.000
_cell.angle_alpha   90.00
_cell.angle_beta   90.00
_cell.angle_gamma   90.00
#
_symmetry.space_group_name_H-M   'P 1'
#
loop_
_entity.id
_entity.type
_entity.pdbx_description
1 polymer ?
#
loop_
_entity_poly.entity_id
_entity_poly.type
_entity_poly.pdbx_seq_one_letter_code
_entity_poly.pdbx_strand_id
1 'polypeptide(L)' 'MSLLTVQLLRGLTGLTWRLPVQRAQIHSKPPWEEFGTMDVAVGFTSCFLCLLLPSGWVLSHLESYKKWE' A
#
# COMPACT_ATOMS: atom_id res chain seq x y z
N MET A 1 10.99 32.22 -9.51
CA MET A 1 9.81 31.58 -8.88
C MET A 1 9.37 32.48 -7.74
N SER A 2 8.41 33.37 -8.00
CA SER A 2 8.14 34.55 -7.17
C SER A 2 7.54 34.18 -5.81
N LEU A 3 8.06 34.77 -4.73
CA LEU A 3 7.57 34.65 -3.34
C LEU A 3 6.03 34.74 -3.21
N LEU A 4 5.40 35.49 -4.11
CA LEU A 4 3.96 35.71 -4.17
C LEU A 4 3.16 34.43 -4.50
N THR A 5 3.71 33.51 -5.30
CA THR A 5 3.05 32.23 -5.60
C THR A 5 3.11 31.27 -4.42
N VAL A 6 4.20 31.31 -3.64
CA VAL A 6 4.36 30.51 -2.40
C VAL A 6 3.39 30.99 -1.33
N GLN A 7 3.19 32.30 -1.21
CA GLN A 7 2.24 32.91 -0.27
C GLN A 7 0.79 32.58 -0.64
N LEU A 8 0.45 32.65 -1.93
CA LEU A 8 -0.88 32.26 -2.45
C LEU A 8 -1.17 30.79 -2.21
N LEU A 9 -0.22 29.90 -2.52
CA LEU A 9 -0.36 28.46 -2.29
C LEU A 9 -0.57 28.16 -0.80
N ARG A 10 0.22 28.79 0.07
CA ARG A 10 0.11 28.61 1.52
C ARG A 10 -1.23 29.11 2.09
N GLY A 11 -1.75 30.22 1.58
CA GLY A 11 -3.08 30.72 1.91
C GLY A 11 -4.20 29.76 1.48
N LEU A 12 -4.09 29.17 0.29
CA LEU A 12 -5.06 28.22 -0.24
C LEU A 12 -5.06 26.88 0.52
N THR A 13 -3.88 26.33 0.81
CA THR A 13 -3.73 25.11 1.65
C THR A 13 -4.05 25.36 3.13
N GLY A 14 -4.00 26.61 3.59
CA GLY A 14 -4.34 26.99 4.95
C GLY A 14 -5.85 26.95 5.22
N LEU A 15 -6.68 27.17 4.20
CA LEU A 15 -8.15 27.05 4.31
C LEU A 15 -8.59 25.60 4.42
N THR A 16 -7.92 24.68 3.72
CA THR A 16 -8.21 23.23 3.77
C THR A 16 -7.89 22.62 5.14
N TRP A 17 -6.88 23.15 5.84
CA TRP A 17 -6.50 22.68 7.18
C TRP A 17 -7.39 23.19 8.32
N ARG A 18 -8.20 24.23 8.07
CA ARG A 18 -9.08 24.87 9.06
C ARG A 18 -10.51 24.38 9.02
N LEU A 19 -10.86 23.51 8.07
CA LEU A 19 -12.13 22.81 8.11
C LEU A 19 -12.09 21.82 9.28
N PRO A 20 -13.01 21.90 10.27
CA PRO A 20 -13.12 20.90 11.31
C PRO A 20 -13.61 19.60 10.67
N VAL A 21 -12.66 18.78 10.19
CA VAL A 21 -12.94 17.40 9.81
C VAL A 21 -13.35 16.69 11.09
N GLN A 22 -14.59 16.20 11.14
CA GLN A 22 -15.03 15.31 12.21
C GLN A 22 -14.16 14.05 12.18
N ARG A 23 -13.08 14.06 12.97
CA ARG A 23 -12.27 12.88 13.21
C ARG A 23 -13.00 12.05 14.26
N ALA A 24 -13.69 11.02 13.82
CA ALA A 24 -14.16 9.98 14.74
C ALA A 24 -12.94 9.38 15.46
N GLN A 25 -12.99 9.34 16.79
CA GLN A 25 -11.99 8.66 17.60
C GLN A 25 -12.24 7.16 17.51
N ILE A 26 -11.64 6.52 16.50
CA ILE A 26 -11.71 5.07 16.31
C ILE A 26 -10.59 4.45 17.15
N HIS A 27 -10.99 3.80 18.24
CA HIS A 27 -10.09 3.04 19.10
C HIS A 27 -10.38 1.55 18.96
N SER A 28 -9.34 0.75 18.81
CA SER A 28 -9.44 -0.71 18.84
C SER A 28 -9.06 -1.24 20.21
N LYS A 29 -9.62 -2.40 20.58
CA LYS A 29 -9.13 -3.17 21.72
C LYS A 29 -7.70 -3.67 21.43
N PRO A 30 -6.88 -3.94 22.47
CA PRO A 30 -5.58 -4.56 22.26
C PRO A 30 -5.75 -5.94 21.58
N PRO A 31 -4.76 -6.36 20.78
CA PRO A 31 -4.79 -7.67 20.15
C PRO A 31 -4.79 -8.78 21.21
N TRP A 32 -5.48 -9.88 20.92
CA TRP A 32 -5.46 -11.07 21.79
C TRP A 32 -4.11 -11.81 21.69
N GLU A 33 -3.53 -11.82 20.49
CA GLU A 33 -2.22 -12.42 20.18
C GLU A 33 -1.38 -11.35 19.49
N GLU A 34 -0.18 -11.07 20.01
CA GLU A 34 0.73 -10.12 19.38
C GLU A 34 1.50 -10.82 18.27
N PHE A 35 1.39 -10.31 17.04
CA PHE A 35 2.19 -10.81 15.94
C PHE A 35 3.61 -10.26 16.05
N GLY A 36 4.58 -11.16 16.19
CA GLY A 36 5.98 -10.80 16.11
C GLY A 36 6.36 -10.31 14.71
N THR A 37 7.43 -9.52 14.61
CA THR A 37 7.95 -9.08 13.31
C THR A 37 8.25 -10.25 12.37
N MET A 38 8.65 -11.40 12.93
CA MET A 38 8.93 -12.60 12.16
C MET A 38 7.65 -13.23 11.59
N ASP A 39 6.56 -13.30 12.36
CA ASP A 39 5.26 -13.83 11.88
C ASP A 39 4.69 -12.97 10.76
N VAL A 40 4.80 -11.64 10.90
CA VAL A 40 4.37 -10.70 9.85
C VAL A 40 5.22 -10.87 8.60
N ALA A 41 6.54 -10.99 8.73
CA ALA A 41 7.43 -11.19 7.59
C ALA A 41 7.15 -12.52 6.87
N VAL A 42 6.94 -13.60 7.61
CA VAL A 42 6.59 -14.93 7.05
C VAL A 42 5.22 -14.89 6.37
N GLY A 43 4.21 -14.32 7.02
CA GLY A 43 2.86 -14.20 6.45
C GLY A 43 2.86 -13.35 5.17
N PHE A 44 3.56 -12.21 5.19
CA PHE A 44 3.70 -11.34 4.03
C PHE A 44 4.42 -12.06 2.89
N THR A 45 5.61 -12.61 3.11
CA THR A 45 6.38 -13.31 2.06
C THR A 45 5.64 -14.52 1.52
N SER A 46 4.98 -15.31 2.36
CA SER A 46 4.16 -16.44 1.92
C SER A 46 3.03 -16.02 0.98
N CYS A 47 2.35 -14.90 1.27
CA CYS A 47 1.29 -14.35 0.42
C CYS A 47 1.81 -14.00 -0.98
N PHE A 48 2.97 -13.33 -1.08
CA PHE A 48 3.59 -13.03 -2.37
C PHE A 48 4.03 -14.28 -3.11
N LEU A 49 4.66 -15.24 -2.42
CA LEU A 49 5.12 -16.48 -3.03
C LEU A 49 3.94 -17.28 -3.62
N CYS A 50 2.82 -17.39 -2.90
CA CYS A 50 1.63 -18.08 -3.37
C CYS A 50 1.06 -17.50 -4.68
N LEU A 51 1.18 -16.19 -4.91
CA LEU A 51 0.70 -15.54 -6.12
C LEU A 51 1.75 -15.53 -7.24
N LEU A 52 3.01 -15.29 -6.90
CA LEU A 52 4.09 -15.10 -7.86
C LEU A 52 4.66 -16.41 -8.40
N LEU A 53 4.64 -17.50 -7.63
CA LEU A 53 5.13 -18.80 -8.12
C LEU A 53 4.27 -19.35 -9.26
N PRO A 54 2.92 -19.49 -9.11
CA PRO A 54 2.09 -20.02 -10.18
C PRO A 54 2.11 -19.12 -11.42
N SER A 55 2.04 -17.80 -11.23
CA SER A 55 2.10 -16.85 -12.33
C SER A 55 3.46 -16.90 -13.04
N GLY A 56 4.57 -16.92 -12.31
CA GLY A 56 5.92 -17.06 -12.87
C GLY A 56 6.12 -18.37 -13.62
N TRP A 57 5.53 -19.48 -13.13
CA TRP A 57 5.56 -20.76 -13.83
C TRP A 57 4.80 -20.70 -15.16
N VAL A 58 3.59 -20.13 -15.17
CA VAL A 58 2.82 -19.95 -16.42
C VAL A 58 3.56 -19.05 -17.41
N LEU A 59 4.09 -17.92 -16.93
CA LEU A 59 4.83 -16.95 -17.75
C LEU A 59 6.11 -17.55 -18.35
N SER A 60 6.86 -18.34 -17.58
CA SER A 60 8.09 -19.01 -18.07
C SER A 60 7.81 -20.09 -19.12
N HIS A 61 6.64 -20.70 -19.10
CA HIS A 61 6.25 -21.74 -20.07
C HIS A 61 5.54 -21.18 -21.31
N LEU A 62 5.37 -19.85 -21.45
CA LEU A 62 4.69 -19.24 -22.60
C LEU A 62 5.29 -19.63 -23.95
N GLU A 63 6.61 -19.76 -24.04
CA GLU A 63 7.26 -20.17 -25.29
C GLU A 63 6.99 -21.64 -25.62
N SER A 64 6.89 -22.50 -24.59
CA SER A 64 6.50 -23.89 -24.76
C SER A 64 5.02 -24.02 -25.13
N TYR A 65 4.15 -23.15 -24.61
CA TYR A 65 2.74 -23.09 -25.02
C TYR A 65 2.54 -22.56 -26.44
N LYS A 66 3.49 -21.77 -26.96
CA LYS A 66 3.43 -21.24 -28.32
C LYS A 66 3.86 -22.25 -29.40
N LYS A 67 4.74 -23.19 -29.08
CA LYS A 67 5.35 -24.16 -30.03
C LYS A 67 4.48 -25.40 -30.31
N TRP A 68 3.17 -25.31 -30.09
CA TRP A 68 2.21 -26.37 -30.40
C TRP A 68 1.67 -26.28 -31.84
N GLU A 69 2.41 -25.60 -32.74
CA GLU A 69 2.26 -25.57 -34.20
C GLU A 69 3.66 -25.60 -34.84
#